data_AF-A0A952KHF9-F1
#
_entry.id   AF-A0A952KHF9-F1
#
_cell.length_a   1.000
_cell.length_b   1.000
_cell.length_c   1.000
_cell.angle_alpha   90.00
_cell.angle_beta   90.00
_cell.angle_gamma   90.00
#
_symmetry.space_group_name_H-M   'P 1'
#
loop_
_entity.id
_entity.type
_entity.pdbx_description
1 polymer ?
#
loop_
_entity_poly.entity_id
_entity_poly.type
_entity_poly.pdbx_seq_one_letter_code
_entity_poly.pdbx_strand_id
1 'polypeptide(L)' 'YRQFERDVRSEYRWVRWPRYVKGRSAVLQSFLDRPRIYSTPWFFERYEARARSNLQAALTALSRNQLY' A
#
# COMPACT_ATOMS: atom_id res chain seq x y z
N TYR A 1 -8.84 -1.26 -5.27
CA TYR A 1 -7.45 -1.07 -4.78
C TYR A 1 -6.40 -1.42 -5.84
N ARG A 2 -6.49 -2.57 -6.54
CA ARG A 2 -5.52 -2.91 -7.60
C ARG A 2 -5.35 -1.85 -8.70
N GLN A 3 -6.44 -1.22 -9.16
CA GLN A 3 -6.36 -0.13 -10.15
C GLN A 3 -5.54 1.05 -9.62
N PHE A 4 -5.81 1.48 -8.39
CA PHE A 4 -5.03 2.52 -7.71
C PHE A 4 -3.53 2.20 -7.65
N GLU A 5 -3.13 0.97 -7.32
CA GLU A 5 -1.70 0.60 -7.34
C GLU A 5 -1.09 0.65 -8.76
N ARG A 6 -1.86 0.32 -9.80
CA ARG A 6 -1.41 0.44 -11.20
C ARG A 6 -1.22 1.89 -11.61
N ASP A 7 -2.13 2.77 -11.19
CA ASP A 7 -2.06 4.20 -11.46
C ASP A 7 -0.83 4.81 -10.77
N VAL A 8 -0.63 4.50 -9.47
CA VAL A 8 0.60 4.88 -8.74
C VAL A 8 1.85 4.36 -9.45
N ARG A 9 1.86 3.11 -9.88
CA ARG A 9 3.02 2.55 -10.59
C ARG A 9 3.29 3.27 -11.92
N SER A 10 2.25 3.77 -12.60
CA SER A 10 2.34 4.59 -13.81
C SER A 10 2.98 5.95 -13.54
N GLU A 11 2.58 6.64 -12.47
CA GLU A 11 3.19 7.91 -12.06
C GLU A 11 4.70 7.78 -11.77
N TYR A 12 5.09 6.67 -11.16
CA TYR A 12 6.49 6.35 -10.88
C TYR A 12 7.14 5.50 -11.98
N ARG A 13 6.64 5.50 -13.22
CA ARG A 13 7.17 4.69 -14.35
C ARG A 13 8.69 4.87 -14.53
N TRP A 14 9.18 6.08 -14.35
CA TRP A 14 10.58 6.48 -14.46
C TRP A 14 11.49 5.92 -13.34
N VAL A 15 10.92 5.45 -12.23
CA VAL A 15 11.68 4.83 -11.14
C VAL A 15 11.98 3.37 -11.46
N ARG A 16 13.26 2.99 -11.37
CA ARG A 16 13.71 1.60 -11.54
C ARG A 16 13.01 0.68 -10.55
N TRP A 17 12.65 -0.52 -11.02
CA TRP A 17 11.82 -1.46 -10.28
C TRP A 17 12.30 -1.77 -8.84
N PRO A 18 13.59 -2.10 -8.57
CA PRO A 18 14.03 -2.40 -7.20
C PRO A 18 13.90 -1.20 -6.26
N ARG A 19 14.10 0.02 -6.77
CA ARG A 19 13.96 1.25 -6.00
C ARG A 19 12.49 1.55 -5.71
N TYR A 20 11.61 1.33 -6.68
CA TYR A 20 10.18 1.45 -6.51
C TYR A 20 9.66 0.48 -5.45
N VAL A 21 10.02 -0.81 -5.54
CA VAL A 21 9.61 -1.82 -4.56
C VAL A 21 10.08 -1.44 -3.16
N LYS A 22 11.35 -1.09 -2.98
CA LYS A 22 11.88 -0.66 -1.68
C LYS A 22 11.13 0.54 -1.11
N GLY A 23 10.94 1.59 -1.91
CA GLY A 23 10.26 2.82 -1.48
C GLY A 23 8.78 2.60 -1.18
N ARG A 24 8.06 1.92 -2.08
CA ARG A 24 6.64 1.63 -1.93
C ARG A 24 6.38 0.73 -0.71
N SER A 25 7.16 -0.33 -0.55
CA SER A 25 7.03 -1.22 0.61
C SER A 25 7.26 -0.49 1.93
N ALA A 26 8.26 0.40 2.01
CA ALA A 26 8.50 1.19 3.21
C ALA A 26 7.31 2.10 3.56
N VAL A 27 6.71 2.75 2.56
CA VAL A 27 5.52 3.60 2.75
C VAL A 27 4.34 2.77 3.26
N LEU A 28 4.02 1.65 2.60
CA LEU A 28 2.90 0.80 2.99
C LEU A 28 3.10 0.22 4.40
N GLN A 29 4.33 -0.21 4.73
CA GLN A 29 4.68 -0.71 6.06
C GLN A 29 4.49 0.39 7.12
N SER A 30 4.93 1.63 6.84
CA SER A 30 4.76 2.75 7.77
C SER A 30 3.31 3.09 8.11
N PHE A 31 2.33 2.69 7.29
CA PHE A 31 0.92 2.79 7.61
C PHE A 31 0.43 1.64 8.50
N LEU A 32 0.94 0.42 8.29
CA LEU A 32 0.61 -0.76 9.09
C LEU A 32 1.21 -0.70 10.50
N ASP A 33 2.40 -0.10 10.64
CA ASP A 33 3.11 0.07 11.91
C ASP A 33 2.38 1.04 12.86
N ARG A 34 1.45 1.86 12.35
CA ARG A 34 0.63 2.75 13.17
C ARG A 34 -0.46 1.95 13.88
N PRO A 35 -0.82 2.29 15.12
CA PRO A 35 -1.94 1.65 15.81
C PRO A 35 -3.29 1.92 15.15
N ARG A 36 -3.47 3.09 14.50
CA ARG A 36 -4.67 3.46 13.74
C ARG A 36 -4.26 4.18 12.46
N ILE A 37 -4.80 3.76 11.31
CA ILE A 37 -4.61 4.46 10.03
C ILE A 37 -5.53 5.68 9.98
N TYR A 38 -6.78 5.50 10.42
CA TYR A 38 -7.74 6.59 10.52
C TYR A 38 -7.86 7.08 11.96
N SER A 39 -7.60 8.37 12.19
CA SER A 39 -7.72 8.99 13.52
C SER A 39 -9.17 9.23 13.94
N THR A 40 -10.08 9.39 12.97
CA THR A 40 -11.50 9.64 13.23
C THR A 40 -12.25 8.33 13.50
N PRO A 41 -13.00 8.21 14.62
CA PRO A 41 -13.70 6.98 15.00
C PRO A 41 -14.61 6.40 13.91
N TRP A 42 -15.39 7.27 13.24
CA TRP A 42 -16.30 6.86 12.16
C TRP A 42 -15.57 6.18 10.99
N PHE A 43 -14.41 6.71 10.59
CA PHE A 43 -13.61 6.12 9.52
C PHE A 43 -12.87 4.87 9.97
N PHE A 44 -12.40 4.86 11.23
CA PHE A 44 -11.73 3.72 11.81
C PHE A 44 -12.64 2.49 11.82
N GLU A 45 -13.85 2.60 12.38
CA GLU A 45 -14.79 1.48 12.48
C GLU A 45 -15.17 0.90 11.12
N ARG A 46 -15.31 1.76 10.11
CA ARG A 46 -15.81 1.36 8.79
C ARG A 46 -14.72 0.93 7.81
N TYR A 47 -13.51 1.48 7.90
CA TYR A 47 -12.49 1.34 6.86
C TYR A 47 -11.14 0.83 7.34
N GLU A 48 -10.84 0.83 8.65
CA GLU A 48 -9.51 0.41 9.15
C GLU A 48 -9.19 -1.03 8.71
N ALA A 49 -10.11 -1.97 8.94
CA ALA A 49 -9.90 -3.38 8.60
C ALA A 49 -9.66 -3.58 7.08
N ARG A 50 -10.45 -2.89 6.26
CA ARG A 50 -10.30 -2.94 4.80
C ARG A 50 -9.00 -2.29 4.33
N ALA A 51 -8.61 -1.16 4.93
CA ALA A 51 -7.37 -0.48 4.63
C ALA A 51 -6.16 -1.38 4.96
N ARG A 52 -6.11 -1.97 6.16
CA ARG A 52 -5.04 -2.90 6.55
C ARG A 52 -4.94 -4.09 5.62
N SER A 53 -6.06 -4.72 5.28
CA SER A 53 -6.09 -5.85 4.33
C SER A 53 -5.55 -5.46 2.95
N ASN A 54 -5.94 -4.30 2.42
CA ASN A 54 -5.45 -3.80 1.14
C ASN A 54 -3.93 -3.55 1.16
N LEU A 55 -3.42 -2.90 2.22
CA LEU A 55 -2.00 -2.61 2.38
C LEU A 55 -1.17 -3.89 2.49
N GLN A 56 -1.64 -4.88 3.26
CA GLN A 56 -0.98 -6.17 3.41
C GLN A 56 -0.92 -6.92 2.07
N ALA A 57 -2.04 -6.95 1.33
CA ALA A 57 -2.09 -7.57 0.01
C ALA A 57 -1.15 -6.90 -0.98
N ALA A 58 -1.04 -5.57 -0.96
CA ALA A 58 -0.11 -4.82 -1.80
C ALA A 58 1.35 -5.10 -1.44
N LEU A 59 1.70 -5.20 -0.15
CA LEU A 59 3.03 -5.61 0.29
C LEU A 59 3.38 -7.02 -0.16
N THR A 60 2.46 -7.97 -0.06
CA THR A 60 2.66 -9.33 -0.58
C THR A 60 2.82 -9.35 -2.10
N ALA A 61 2.04 -8.55 -2.84
CA ALA A 61 2.19 -8.45 -4.28
C ALA A 61 3.55 -7.85 -4.67
N LEU A 62 4.02 -6.83 -3.94
CA LEU A 62 5.34 -6.22 -4.13
C LEU A 62 6.48 -7.21 -3.85
N SER A 63 6.41 -7.98 -2.76
CA SER A 63 7.44 -8.96 -2.42
C SER A 63 7.53 -10.11 -3.41
N ARG A 64 6.39 -10.50 -4.01
CA ARG A 64 6.31 -11.52 -5.05
C ARG A 64 6.56 -11.00 -6.45
N ASN A 65 6.80 -9.70 -6.61
CA ASN A 65 6.94 -9.06 -7.93
C ASN A 65 5.67 -9.18 -8.81
N GLN A 66 4.51 -9.38 -8.19
CA GLN A 66 3.20 -9.68 -8.81
C GLN A 66 2.26 -8.46 -8.83
N LEU A 67 2.78 -7.25 -9.05
CA LEU A 67 1.91 -6.05 -9.14
C LEU A 67 0.98 -6.06 -10.38
N TYR A 68 0.96 -7.12 -11.17
CA TYR A 68 0.15 -7.27 -12.38
C TYR A 68 -0.62 -8.58 -12.40
#